data_AF-A0A8T5GJ31-F1
#
_entry.id   AF-A0A8T5GJ31-F1
#
_cell.length_a   1.000
_cell.length_b   1.000
_cell.length_c   1.000
_cell.angle_alpha   90.00
_cell.angle_beta   90.00
_cell.angle_gamma   90.00
#
_symmetry.space_group_name_H-M   'P 1'
#
loop_
_entity.id
_entity.type
_entity.pdbx_description
1 polymer ?
#
loop_
_entity_poly.entity_id
_entity_poly.type
_entity_poly.pdbx_seq_one_letter_code
_entity_poly.pdbx_strand_id
1 'polypeptide(L)' 'MAIDPKDFDTPVVDYDFSKATSPQQLIQQMASAGGFTATKFATAREILSQMKADIDAVDADPERVTNWL' A
#
# COMPACT_ATOMS: atom_id res chain seq x y z
N MET A 1 1.28 -15.03 -27.39
CA MET A 1 2.25 -13.92 -27.51
C MET A 1 2.81 -13.69 -26.13
N ALA A 2 4.12 -13.77 -25.94
CA ALA A 2 4.75 -13.29 -24.71
C ALA A 2 4.89 -11.77 -24.85
N ILE A 3 4.40 -11.02 -23.87
CA ILE A 3 4.52 -9.55 -23.83
C ILE A 3 5.78 -9.22 -23.02
N ASP A 4 6.61 -8.28 -23.47
CA ASP A 4 7.80 -7.87 -22.71
C ASP A 4 7.35 -6.99 -21.54
N PRO A 5 7.72 -7.29 -20.28
CA PRO A 5 7.43 -6.42 -19.15
C PRO A 5 7.92 -4.97 -19.33
N LYS A 6 8.95 -4.75 -20.16
CA LYS A 6 9.46 -3.40 -20.49
C LYS A 6 8.50 -2.56 -21.31
N ASP A 7 7.46 -3.15 -21.89
CA ASP A 7 6.41 -2.44 -22.63
C ASP A 7 5.40 -1.73 -21.70
N PHE A 8 5.53 -1.88 -20.38
CA PHE A 8 4.66 -1.28 -19.38
C PHE A 8 5.40 -0.26 -18.51
N ASP A 9 4.75 0.86 -18.20
CA ASP A 9 5.28 1.88 -17.27
C ASP A 9 5.51 1.32 -15.85
N THR A 10 4.62 0.41 -15.43
CA THR A 10 4.70 -0.29 -14.14
C THR A 10 4.51 -1.79 -14.34
N PRO A 11 5.58 -2.54 -14.62
CA PRO A 11 5.49 -3.98 -14.75
C PRO A 11 5.15 -4.65 -13.43
N VAL A 12 4.34 -5.70 -13.48
CA VAL A 12 4.12 -6.58 -12.33
C VAL A 12 5.39 -7.37 -12.07
N VAL A 13 5.84 -7.37 -10.82
CA VAL A 13 7.02 -8.13 -10.39
C VAL A 13 6.63 -9.33 -9.51
N ASP A 14 7.54 -10.28 -9.37
CA ASP A 14 7.37 -11.38 -8.42
C ASP A 14 7.67 -10.93 -6.98
N TYR A 15 7.11 -11.65 -6.01
CA TYR A 15 7.44 -11.45 -4.61
C TYR A 15 8.87 -11.91 -4.33
N ASP A 16 9.61 -11.09 -3.58
CA ASP A 16 10.93 -11.44 -3.06
C ASP A 16 10.82 -11.72 -1.56
N PHE A 17 10.53 -12.98 -1.23
CA PHE A 17 10.40 -13.42 0.14
C PHE A 17 11.72 -13.36 0.92
N SER A 18 12.87 -13.29 0.26
CA SER A 18 14.16 -13.10 0.94
C SER A 18 14.28 -11.68 1.54
N LYS A 19 13.56 -10.71 0.97
CA LYS A 19 13.52 -9.31 1.43
C LYS A 19 12.35 -9.01 2.37
N ALA A 20 11.37 -9.89 2.49
CA ALA A 20 10.22 -9.74 3.37
C ALA A 20 10.44 -10.45 4.71
N THR A 21 11.18 -9.81 5.62
CA THR A 21 11.43 -10.34 6.97
C THR A 21 10.27 -10.08 7.97
N SER A 22 9.23 -9.38 7.53
CA SER A 22 8.04 -9.10 8.35
C SER A 22 6.77 -9.07 7.47
N PRO A 23 5.58 -9.32 8.06
CA PRO A 23 4.32 -9.20 7.33
C PRO A 23 4.11 -7.81 6.69
N GLN A 24 4.58 -6.75 7.34
CA GLN A 24 4.46 -5.39 6.81
C GLN A 24 5.28 -5.19 5.54
N GLN A 25 6.50 -5.75 5.47
CA GLN A 25 7.32 -5.71 4.25
C GLN A 25 6.68 -6.53 3.12
N LEU A 26 6.03 -7.66 3.44
CA LEU A 26 5.29 -8.42 2.43
C LEU A 26 4.11 -7.62 1.87
N ILE A 27 3.36 -6.92 2.74
CA ILE A 27 2.25 -6.05 2.33
C ILE A 27 2.75 -4.87 1.47
N GLN A 28 3.92 -4.31 1.79
CA GLN A 28 4.52 -3.27 0.93
C GLN A 28 4.87 -3.80 -0.46
N GLN A 29 5.38 -5.03 -0.56
CA GLN A 29 5.65 -5.64 -1.87
C GLN A 29 4.37 -5.80 -2.70
N MET A 30 3.20 -6.03 -2.09
CA MET A 30 1.91 -6.14 -2.82
C MET A 30 1.57 -4.90 -3.67
N ALA A 31 2.15 -3.73 -3.39
CA ALA A 31 1.96 -2.52 -4.18
C ALA A 31 2.46 -2.67 -5.63
N SER A 32 3.48 -3.49 -5.86
CA SER A 32 4.08 -3.72 -7.19
C SER A 32 4.13 -5.20 -7.59
N ALA A 33 4.11 -6.11 -6.61
CA ALA A 33 4.24 -7.54 -6.81
C ALA A 33 2.87 -8.24 -6.86
N GLY A 34 2.74 -9.21 -7.76
CA GLY A 34 1.52 -10.03 -7.95
C GLY A 34 0.31 -9.33 -8.58
N GLY A 35 0.24 -7.99 -8.53
CA GLY A 35 -0.79 -7.19 -9.21
C GLY A 35 -2.21 -7.38 -8.66
N PHE A 36 -3.21 -6.95 -9.45
CA PHE A 36 -4.64 -7.16 -9.18
C PHE A 36 -5.12 -6.66 -7.80
N THR A 37 -5.66 -7.56 -6.97
CA THR A 37 -6.19 -7.25 -5.65
C THR A 37 -5.10 -6.92 -4.65
N ALA A 38 -3.89 -7.50 -4.80
CA ALA A 38 -2.76 -7.23 -3.92
C ALA A 38 -2.37 -5.75 -3.98
N THR A 39 -2.26 -5.19 -5.19
CA THR A 39 -1.99 -3.77 -5.40
C THR A 39 -3.06 -2.89 -4.78
N LYS A 40 -4.34 -3.21 -5.01
CA LYS A 40 -5.46 -2.46 -4.41
C LYS A 40 -5.42 -2.46 -2.89
N PHE A 41 -5.09 -3.61 -2.28
CA PHE A 41 -4.98 -3.74 -0.84
C PHE A 41 -3.83 -2.89 -0.28
N ALA A 42 -2.64 -2.97 -0.88
CA ALA A 42 -1.50 -2.17 -0.47
C ALA A 42 -1.79 -0.66 -0.60
N THR A 43 -2.38 -0.23 -1.72
CA THR A 43 -2.78 1.16 -1.94
C THR A 43 -3.83 1.64 -0.93
N ALA A 44 -4.86 0.82 -0.64
CA ALA A 44 -5.87 1.18 0.35
C ALA A 44 -5.25 1.37 1.74
N ARG A 45 -4.32 0.50 2.14
CA ARG A 45 -3.58 0.64 3.40
C ARG A 45 -2.77 1.93 3.44
N GLU A 46 -2.10 2.28 2.34
CA GLU A 46 -1.33 3.52 2.23
C GLU A 46 -2.23 4.75 2.41
N ILE A 47 -3.37 4.78 1.70
CA ILE A 47 -4.36 5.88 1.79
C ILE A 47 -4.84 6.04 3.24
N LEU A 48 -5.23 4.95 3.90
CA LEU A 48 -5.70 5.01 5.29
C LEU A 48 -4.60 5.48 6.26
N SER A 49 -3.36 5.04 6.03
CA SER A 49 -2.21 5.47 6.84
C SER A 49 -1.95 6.97 6.67
N GLN A 50 -2.04 7.47 5.44
CA GLN A 50 -1.91 8.90 5.16
C GLN A 50 -3.04 9.71 5.77
N MET A 51 -4.29 9.28 5.61
CA MET A 51 -5.44 9.94 6.24
C MET A 51 -5.28 10.05 7.76
N LYS A 52 -4.78 8.99 8.40
CA LYS A 52 -4.51 9.00 9.84
C LYS A 52 -3.41 10.01 10.20
N ALA A 53 -2.32 10.02 9.44
CA ALA A 53 -1.23 10.96 9.64
C ALA A 53 -1.68 12.42 9.47
N ASP A 54 -2.52 12.71 8.48
CA ASP A 54 -3.05 14.05 8.22
C ASP A 54 -3.97 14.52 9.37
N ILE A 55 -4.78 13.61 9.92
CA ILE A 55 -5.62 13.88 11.10
C ILE A 55 -4.74 14.15 12.33
N ASP A 56 -3.68 13.37 12.54
CA ASP A 56 -2.79 13.54 13.70
C ASP A 56 -1.93 14.81 13.61
N ALA A 57 -1.69 15.31 12.40
CA ALA A 57 -0.91 16.52 12.17
C ALA A 57 -1.67 17.81 12.50
N VAL A 58 -3.00 17.75 12.64
CA VAL A 58 -3.82 18.88 13.09
C VAL A 58 -4.09 18.77 14.59
N ASP A 59 -3.99 19.88 15.32
CA ASP A 59 -4.37 19.97 16.73
C ASP A 59 -5.91 20.03 16.87
N ALA A 60 -6.58 19.02 16.33
CA ALA A 60 -8.03 18.95 16.29
C ALA A 60 -8.59 18.50 17.63
N ASP A 61 -9.70 19.12 18.04
CA ASP A 61 -10.44 18.74 19.24
C ASP A 61 -11.01 17.31 19.08
N PRO A 62 -10.53 16.32 19.88
CA PRO A 62 -10.97 14.94 19.79
C PRO A 62 -12.48 14.76 20.05
N GLU A 63 -13.13 15.67 20.76
CA GLU A 63 -14.56 15.63 21.04
C GLU A 63 -15.41 16.09 19.84
N ARG A 64 -14.78 16.67 18.82
CA ARG A 64 -15.46 17.31 17.68
C ARG A 64 -15.08 16.71 16.33
N VAL A 65 -14.25 15.67 16.31
CA VAL A 65 -13.90 14.89 15.11
C VAL A 65 -14.53 13.50 15.16
N THR A 66 -14.96 13.00 14.00
CA THR A 66 -15.48 11.63 13.89
C THR A 66 -14.34 10.65 14.13
N ASN A 67 -14.41 9.86 15.19
CA ASN A 67 -13.41 8.85 15.49
C ASN A 67 -13.54 7.72 14.47
N TRP A 68 -12.58 7.57 13.56
CA TRP A 68 -12.46 6.41 12.68
C TRP A 68 -11.87 5.27 13.53
N LEU A 69 -12.74 4.57 14.28
CA LEU A 69 -12.43 3.28 14.91
C LEU A 69 -12.59 2.15 13.90
#